data_AF-A0A6A6YDS6-F1
#
_entry.id   AF-A0A6A6YDS6-F1
#
_cell.length_a   1.000
_cell.length_b   1.000
_cell.length_c   1.000
_cell.angle_alpha   90.00
_cell.angle_beta   90.00
_cell.angle_gamma   90.00
#
_symmetry.space_group_name_H-M   'P 1'
#
loop_
_entity.id
_entity.type
_entity.pdbx_description
1 polymer ?
#
loop_
_entity_poly.entity_id
_entity_poly.type
_entity_poly.pdbx_seq_one_letter_code
_entity_poly.pdbx_strand_id
1 'polypeptide(L)'
;MATSNHPKLDTLPVELLQRIAGFLPCSSALRLIQVSRALRNACNDHFVFKDIARTSHLGFNPPNSVSVALLEGKSILETKQAAFAVENAVDWYTASKGFDPSGMPDPKTQTCLYLLANPAEWKQIRLWLPQLIALHHPCALQLNPVGIWEYLKLFQGVTWGQERGFCSLAFSFIAAVLEQNAVFEASSWEVRHNILTRAVEGLEDMIFLNFHRPNSGFNQISTFLDMNQYHYSMAVIAQYARGMINSPENTSRWGVPLPQPSRIPFHKFMDMPRLMHLCEDPEDVNLFPHIDFVNLWRSGFLCSGEWVGYYSYDRMNRSSDIPWIDPPMRSIVFSPRADIGVGAIESLTGVDSIGPFTLMGHLSEMPRGRVALHMTKSYYFPFQGGNPTHSWEWEAFLTPFGIVGAWGGTNPDAAKGHIWLWKMEWCSEDWLSS
;
A
#
# COMPACT_ATOMS: atom_id res chain seq x y z
N MET A 1 -8.53 62.11 -20.09
CA MET A 1 -8.81 60.72 -19.66
C MET A 1 -7.73 60.33 -18.67
N ALA A 2 -8.03 60.20 -17.38
CA ALA A 2 -7.07 59.73 -16.40
C ALA A 2 -6.86 58.22 -16.61
N THR A 3 -5.65 57.82 -17.01
CA THR A 3 -5.27 56.40 -17.03
C THR A 3 -5.30 55.92 -15.57
N SER A 4 -6.24 55.04 -15.24
CA SER A 4 -6.26 54.44 -13.90
C SER A 4 -4.99 53.59 -13.74
N ASN A 5 -4.04 54.09 -12.94
CA ASN A 5 -2.84 53.38 -12.56
C ASN A 5 -3.19 52.31 -11.53
N HIS A 6 -3.93 51.29 -11.95
CA HIS A 6 -4.07 50.09 -11.15
C HIS A 6 -2.75 49.32 -11.19
N PRO A 7 -2.18 48.95 -10.03
CA PRO A 7 -1.00 48.11 -10.00
C PRO A 7 -1.30 46.82 -10.75
N LYS A 8 -0.42 46.45 -11.68
CA LYS A 8 -0.56 45.23 -12.46
C LYS A 8 0.14 44.08 -11.73
N LEU A 9 -0.42 42.87 -11.84
CA LEU A 9 0.16 41.69 -11.20
C LEU A 9 1.61 41.46 -11.67
N ASP A 10 1.89 41.66 -12.96
CA ASP A 10 3.21 41.47 -13.56
C ASP A 10 4.25 42.55 -13.19
N THR A 11 3.88 43.56 -12.41
CA THR A 11 4.81 44.55 -11.83
C THR A 11 5.30 44.17 -10.43
N LEU A 12 4.81 43.06 -9.87
CA LEU A 12 5.31 42.55 -8.58
C LEU A 12 6.71 41.95 -8.72
N PRO A 13 7.52 41.97 -7.64
CA PRO A 13 8.76 41.19 -7.55
C PRO A 13 8.55 39.71 -7.88
N VAL A 14 9.56 39.09 -8.51
CA VAL A 14 9.49 37.69 -8.96
C VAL A 14 9.23 36.73 -7.81
N GLU A 15 9.79 37.00 -6.63
CA GLU A 15 9.63 36.18 -5.43
C GLU A 15 8.18 36.20 -4.93
N LEU A 16 7.50 37.35 -5.04
CA LEU A 16 6.09 37.45 -4.67
C LEU A 16 5.20 36.75 -5.71
N LEU A 17 5.51 36.88 -7.00
CA LEU A 17 4.80 36.16 -8.07
C LEU A 17 4.92 34.65 -7.90
N GLN A 18 6.12 34.15 -7.62
CA GLN A 18 6.39 32.74 -7.38
C GLN A 18 5.68 32.25 -6.12
N ARG A 19 5.72 33.02 -5.02
CA ARG A 19 5.00 32.67 -3.79
C ARG A 19 3.49 32.62 -4.00
N ILE A 20 2.91 33.58 -4.71
CA ILE A 20 1.47 33.57 -5.06
C ILE A 20 1.15 32.33 -5.89
N ALA A 21 1.96 32.04 -6.92
CA ALA A 21 1.76 30.88 -7.77
C ALA A 21 1.89 29.56 -7.01
N GLY A 22 2.78 29.50 -6.01
CA GLY A 22 2.97 28.34 -5.12
C GLY A 22 1.72 27.96 -4.33
N PHE A 23 0.81 28.91 -4.06
CA PHE A 23 -0.45 28.65 -3.35
C PHE A 23 -1.62 28.30 -4.28
N LEU A 24 -1.43 28.31 -5.60
CA LEU A 24 -2.50 27.96 -6.55
C LEU A 24 -2.58 26.43 -6.73
N PRO A 25 -3.76 25.89 -7.10
CA PRO A 25 -3.83 24.58 -7.72
C PRO A 25 -2.91 24.53 -8.96
N CYS A 26 -2.29 23.38 -9.24
CA CYS A 26 -1.35 23.24 -10.36
C CYS A 26 -1.99 23.63 -11.69
N SER A 27 -3.23 23.23 -11.94
CA SER A 27 -4.02 23.61 -13.12
C SER A 27 -4.16 25.13 -13.27
N SER A 28 -4.33 25.85 -12.17
CA SER A 28 -4.45 27.30 -12.13
C SER A 28 -3.08 27.98 -12.35
N ALA A 29 -2.01 27.45 -11.76
CA ALA A 29 -0.65 27.92 -12.02
C ALA A 29 -0.24 27.73 -13.50
N LEU A 30 -0.62 26.59 -14.10
CA LEU A 30 -0.39 26.31 -15.52
C LEU A 30 -1.17 27.29 -16.44
N ARG A 31 -2.37 27.71 -16.04
CA ARG A 31 -3.11 28.78 -16.76
C ARG A 31 -2.46 30.15 -16.54
N LEU A 32 -1.98 30.46 -15.34
CA LEU A 32 -1.32 31.72 -15.02
C LEU A 32 -0.10 31.98 -15.91
N ILE A 33 0.75 30.97 -16.13
CA ILE A 33 1.93 31.09 -17.02
C ILE A 33 1.57 31.22 -18.51
N GLN A 34 0.30 31.08 -18.88
CA GLN A 34 -0.19 31.32 -20.25
C GLN A 34 -0.69 32.75 -20.45
N VAL A 35 -0.94 33.52 -19.37
CA VAL A 35 -1.52 34.88 -19.44
C VAL A 35 -0.56 35.90 -20.04
N SER A 36 0.71 35.90 -19.63
CA SER A 36 1.72 36.83 -20.16
C SER A 36 3.13 36.23 -20.15
N ARG A 37 4.03 36.78 -20.98
CA ARG A 37 5.44 36.34 -21.01
C ARG A 37 6.17 36.66 -19.70
N ALA A 38 5.85 37.78 -19.06
CA ALA A 38 6.43 38.17 -17.78
C ALA A 38 6.05 37.16 -16.68
N LEU A 39 4.75 36.81 -16.57
CA LEU A 39 4.26 35.81 -15.62
C LEU A 39 4.81 34.42 -15.92
N ARG A 40 4.94 34.05 -17.21
CA ARG A 40 5.59 32.79 -17.59
C ARG A 40 7.03 32.73 -17.10
N ASN A 41 7.81 33.77 -17.35
CA ASN A 41 9.22 33.80 -16.95
C ASN A 41 9.40 33.78 -15.43
N ALA A 42 8.49 34.43 -14.69
CA ALA A 42 8.50 34.43 -13.24
C ALA A 42 8.05 33.10 -12.63
N CYS A 43 6.92 32.54 -13.09
CA CYS A 43 6.24 31.44 -12.40
C CYS A 43 6.47 30.05 -13.02
N ASN A 44 7.03 29.94 -14.23
CA ASN A 44 7.42 28.66 -14.81
C ASN A 44 8.78 28.18 -14.25
N ASP A 45 8.83 28.03 -12.92
CA ASP A 45 10.01 27.64 -12.16
C ASP A 45 9.72 26.34 -11.36
N HIS A 46 10.71 25.46 -11.26
CA HIS A 46 10.58 24.21 -10.50
C HIS A 46 10.27 24.41 -9.01
N PHE A 47 10.71 25.52 -8.39
CA PHE A 47 10.39 25.85 -7.00
C PHE A 47 8.90 26.16 -6.82
N VAL A 48 8.26 26.81 -7.81
CA VAL A 48 6.82 27.09 -7.76
C VAL A 48 6.02 25.79 -7.70
N PHE A 49 6.28 24.85 -8.61
CA PHE A 49 5.56 23.56 -8.61
C PHE A 49 5.93 22.68 -7.42
N LYS A 50 7.16 22.79 -6.93
CA LYS A 50 7.58 22.14 -5.69
C LYS A 50 6.81 22.67 -4.49
N ASP A 51 6.57 23.97 -4.43
CA ASP A 51 5.75 24.59 -3.40
C ASP A 51 4.29 24.16 -3.53
N ILE A 52 3.70 24.15 -4.73
CA ILE A 52 2.33 23.64 -4.94
C ILE A 52 2.19 22.23 -4.37
N ALA A 53 3.05 21.29 -4.77
CA ALA A 53 3.01 19.92 -4.26
C ALA A 53 3.15 19.84 -2.72
N ARG A 54 3.83 20.80 -2.10
CA ARG A 54 4.01 20.90 -0.64
C ARG A 54 2.92 21.67 0.07
N THR A 55 2.17 22.56 -0.58
CA THR A 55 1.22 23.43 0.11
C THR A 55 -0.23 23.08 -0.19
N SER A 56 -0.51 22.33 -1.26
CA SER A 56 -1.86 21.88 -1.61
C SER A 56 -2.52 21.06 -0.48
N HIS A 57 -1.75 20.52 0.46
CA HIS A 57 -2.27 19.75 1.58
C HIS A 57 -2.44 20.57 2.88
N LEU A 58 -2.15 21.87 2.92
CA LEU A 58 -2.23 22.68 4.15
C LEU A 58 -3.64 22.77 4.77
N GLY A 59 -4.68 22.39 4.02
CA GLY A 59 -6.04 22.24 4.55
C GLY A 59 -6.26 20.92 5.32
N PHE A 60 -5.31 19.99 5.28
CA PHE A 60 -5.32 18.76 6.05
C PHE A 60 -4.43 18.94 7.27
N ASN A 61 -4.68 18.19 8.34
CA ASN A 61 -3.76 18.08 9.47
C ASN A 61 -2.84 16.89 9.20
N PRO A 62 -1.76 17.01 8.39
CA PRO A 62 -0.89 15.88 8.16
C PRO A 62 -0.13 15.56 9.45
N PRO A 63 -0.04 14.28 9.86
CA PRO A 63 0.98 13.88 10.80
C PRO A 63 2.35 14.16 10.15
N ASN A 64 3.13 15.05 10.78
CA ASN A 64 4.55 15.37 10.58
C ASN A 64 5.17 15.23 9.17
N SER A 65 5.64 16.38 8.65
CA SER A 65 6.55 16.59 7.49
C SER A 65 6.35 15.70 6.26
N VAL A 66 5.76 16.27 5.21
CA VAL A 66 5.83 15.69 3.86
C VAL A 66 7.29 15.46 3.48
N SER A 67 7.61 14.25 3.03
CA SER A 67 8.96 13.87 2.65
C SER A 67 9.50 14.83 1.59
N VAL A 68 10.48 15.64 2.00
CA VAL A 68 11.22 16.58 1.16
C VAL A 68 11.84 15.85 -0.05
N ALA A 69 12.14 14.55 0.12
CA ALA A 69 12.75 13.68 -0.87
C ALA A 69 11.98 13.56 -2.19
N LEU A 70 10.66 13.80 -2.19
CA LEU A 70 9.82 13.74 -3.41
C LEU A 70 10.33 14.64 -4.53
N LEU A 71 10.90 15.80 -4.17
CA LEU A 71 11.11 16.94 -5.09
C LEU A 71 12.56 17.43 -5.09
N GLU A 72 13.50 16.68 -4.51
CA GLU A 72 14.92 17.01 -4.54
C GLU A 72 15.55 16.55 -5.87
N GLY A 73 16.30 17.45 -6.52
CA GLY A 73 16.98 17.17 -7.78
C GLY A 73 16.08 16.93 -9.00
N LYS A 74 14.77 17.18 -8.89
CA LYS A 74 13.80 16.94 -9.96
C LYS A 74 13.76 18.08 -10.98
N SER A 75 13.55 17.72 -12.24
CA SER A 75 13.36 18.68 -13.32
C SER A 75 12.05 19.46 -13.18
N ILE A 76 11.94 20.57 -13.91
CA ILE A 76 10.68 21.36 -13.95
C ILE A 76 9.48 20.51 -14.43
N LEU A 77 9.68 19.59 -15.37
CA LEU A 77 8.61 18.72 -15.85
C LEU A 77 8.14 17.76 -14.76
N GLU A 78 9.07 17.12 -14.05
CA GLU A 78 8.74 16.19 -12.95
C GLU A 78 8.06 16.91 -11.79
N THR A 79 8.51 18.12 -11.43
CA THR A 79 7.84 18.92 -10.39
C THR A 79 6.43 19.34 -10.79
N LYS A 80 6.17 19.67 -12.07
CA LYS A 80 4.81 19.91 -12.59
C LYS A 80 3.93 18.67 -12.50
N GLN A 81 4.46 17.51 -12.90
CA GLN A 81 3.74 16.24 -12.82
C GLN A 81 3.39 15.89 -11.37
N ALA A 82 4.32 16.11 -10.43
CA ALA A 82 4.07 15.92 -9.01
C ALA A 82 3.01 16.88 -8.47
N ALA A 83 3.11 18.18 -8.78
CA ALA A 83 2.12 19.17 -8.38
C ALA A 83 0.72 18.83 -8.92
N PHE A 84 0.62 18.38 -10.18
CA PHE A 84 -0.64 17.97 -10.79
C PHE A 84 -1.20 16.68 -10.16
N ALA A 85 -0.35 15.69 -9.89
CA ALA A 85 -0.73 14.48 -9.16
C ALA A 85 -1.29 14.80 -7.76
N VAL A 86 -0.65 15.73 -7.04
CA VAL A 86 -1.09 16.17 -5.72
C VAL A 86 -2.45 16.88 -5.81
N GLU A 87 -2.65 17.79 -6.78
CA GLU A 87 -3.95 18.42 -7.02
C GLU A 87 -5.04 17.35 -7.25
N ASN A 88 -4.81 16.37 -8.11
CA ASN A 88 -5.76 15.28 -8.35
C ASN A 88 -6.05 14.48 -7.07
N ALA A 89 -5.04 14.24 -6.22
CA ALA A 89 -5.23 13.57 -4.93
C ALA A 89 -6.11 14.40 -3.98
N VAL A 90 -5.91 15.72 -3.94
CA VAL A 90 -6.71 16.66 -3.13
C VAL A 90 -8.15 16.73 -3.60
N ASP A 91 -8.36 16.83 -4.92
CA ASP A 91 -9.69 16.87 -5.52
C ASP A 91 -10.45 15.57 -5.22
N TRP A 92 -9.79 14.42 -5.39
CA TRP A 92 -10.41 13.14 -5.08
C TRP A 92 -10.71 12.99 -3.59
N TYR A 93 -9.77 13.36 -2.71
CA TYR A 93 -10.01 13.35 -1.28
C TYR A 93 -11.24 14.20 -0.91
N THR A 94 -11.33 15.42 -1.45
CA THR A 94 -12.44 16.34 -1.20
C THR A 94 -13.77 15.79 -1.71
N ALA A 95 -13.77 15.22 -2.92
CA ALA A 95 -14.94 14.54 -3.48
C ALA A 95 -15.38 13.35 -2.61
N SER A 96 -14.42 12.60 -2.06
CA SER A 96 -14.70 11.45 -1.18
C SER A 96 -15.23 11.84 0.20
N LYS A 97 -14.91 13.04 0.70
CA LYS A 97 -15.39 13.56 1.99
C LYS A 97 -16.83 14.09 1.92
N GLY A 98 -17.21 14.69 0.79
CA GLY A 98 -18.60 15.14 0.57
C GLY A 98 -19.59 13.98 0.47
N PHE A 99 -19.09 12.75 0.47
CA PHE A 99 -19.87 11.53 0.39
C PHE A 99 -20.33 11.11 1.79
N ASP A 100 -21.51 11.58 2.20
CA ASP A 100 -22.20 11.08 3.39
C ASP A 100 -22.94 9.77 3.01
N PRO A 101 -22.43 8.60 3.45
CA PRO A 101 -23.04 7.33 3.10
C PRO A 101 -24.38 7.08 3.83
N SER A 102 -24.76 7.91 4.80
CA SER A 102 -25.96 7.69 5.62
C SER A 102 -27.25 8.23 4.99
N GLY A 103 -27.16 9.10 3.97
CA GLY A 103 -28.32 9.82 3.42
C GLY A 103 -28.73 9.48 1.98
N MET A 104 -28.02 8.60 1.27
CA MET A 104 -28.20 8.39 -0.17
C MET A 104 -28.54 6.94 -0.54
N PRO A 105 -29.32 6.71 -1.63
CA PRO A 105 -29.59 5.38 -2.14
C PRO A 105 -28.30 4.77 -2.73
N ASP A 106 -27.82 3.72 -2.07
CA ASP A 106 -26.64 2.90 -2.39
C ASP A 106 -25.38 3.66 -2.84
N PRO A 107 -24.47 3.96 -1.90
CA PRO A 107 -23.12 4.46 -2.16
C PRO A 107 -22.35 3.81 -3.33
N LYS A 108 -22.57 2.51 -3.57
CA LYS A 108 -21.89 1.77 -4.64
C LYS A 108 -22.34 2.29 -6.02
N THR A 109 -23.62 2.61 -6.16
CA THR A 109 -24.22 3.07 -7.42
C THR A 109 -23.67 4.42 -7.87
N GLN A 110 -23.54 5.42 -6.99
CA GLN A 110 -23.10 6.77 -7.40
C GLN A 110 -21.60 6.86 -7.66
N THR A 111 -20.77 6.16 -6.86
CA THR A 111 -19.33 6.04 -7.12
C THR A 111 -19.11 5.38 -8.47
N CYS A 112 -19.84 4.30 -8.76
CA CYS A 112 -19.81 3.67 -10.07
C CYS A 112 -20.25 4.62 -11.18
N LEU A 113 -21.32 5.40 -11.02
CA LEU A 113 -21.80 6.34 -12.06
C LEU A 113 -20.81 7.47 -12.33
N TYR A 114 -20.23 8.09 -11.30
CA TYR A 114 -19.21 9.13 -11.47
C TYR A 114 -17.95 8.59 -12.15
N LEU A 115 -17.51 7.40 -11.71
CA LEU A 115 -16.40 6.71 -12.36
C LEU A 115 -16.76 6.43 -13.82
N LEU A 116 -17.85 5.73 -14.12
CA LEU A 116 -18.26 5.41 -15.49
C LEU A 116 -18.40 6.65 -16.41
N ALA A 117 -18.72 7.82 -15.86
CA ALA A 117 -18.83 9.05 -16.63
C ALA A 117 -17.48 9.62 -17.15
N ASN A 118 -16.32 9.28 -16.54
CA ASN A 118 -15.05 9.99 -16.81
C ASN A 118 -13.82 9.12 -17.19
N PRO A 119 -13.88 8.18 -18.16
CA PRO A 119 -12.84 7.18 -18.52
C PRO A 119 -11.39 7.62 -18.56
N ALA A 120 -11.15 8.87 -18.95
CA ALA A 120 -9.81 9.42 -19.03
C ALA A 120 -9.19 9.69 -17.65
N GLU A 121 -9.98 10.13 -16.68
CA GLU A 121 -9.49 10.48 -15.34
C GLU A 121 -9.02 9.23 -14.59
N TRP A 122 -9.66 8.09 -14.80
CA TRP A 122 -9.31 6.85 -14.09
C TRP A 122 -7.98 6.30 -14.54
N LYS A 123 -7.71 6.33 -15.85
CA LYS A 123 -6.43 5.90 -16.39
C LYS A 123 -5.26 6.68 -15.79
N GLN A 124 -5.51 7.89 -15.28
CA GLN A 124 -4.50 8.72 -14.64
C GLN A 124 -4.27 8.33 -13.18
N ILE A 125 -5.30 7.94 -12.42
CA ILE A 125 -5.17 7.57 -10.99
C ILE A 125 -4.03 6.57 -10.75
N ARG A 126 -3.99 5.49 -11.53
CA ARG A 126 -2.94 4.46 -11.41
C ARG A 126 -1.53 4.95 -11.72
N LEU A 127 -1.38 6.10 -12.39
CA LEU A 127 -0.08 6.66 -12.80
C LEU A 127 0.53 7.56 -11.72
N TRP A 128 -0.24 7.92 -10.70
CA TRP A 128 0.22 8.82 -9.65
C TRP A 128 -0.08 8.33 -8.24
N LEU A 129 -1.22 7.69 -7.98
CA LEU A 129 -1.63 7.34 -6.63
C LEU A 129 -0.62 6.42 -5.92
N PRO A 130 -0.18 5.30 -6.54
CA PRO A 130 0.75 4.40 -5.90
C PRO A 130 2.08 5.08 -5.56
N GLN A 131 2.57 5.96 -6.43
CA GLN A 131 3.81 6.70 -6.23
C GLN A 131 3.66 7.74 -5.11
N LEU A 132 2.55 8.50 -5.10
CA LEU A 132 2.28 9.45 -4.01
C LEU A 132 2.18 8.75 -2.65
N ILE A 133 1.59 7.54 -2.60
CA ILE A 133 1.56 6.72 -1.39
C ILE A 133 2.97 6.30 -0.99
N ALA A 134 3.78 5.77 -1.91
CA ALA A 134 5.16 5.36 -1.61
C ALA A 134 6.07 6.52 -1.19
N LEU A 135 5.69 7.74 -1.54
CA LEU A 135 6.35 9.00 -1.17
C LEU A 135 5.74 9.64 0.08
N HIS A 136 4.80 8.93 0.73
CA HIS A 136 4.10 9.31 1.95
C HIS A 136 3.36 10.64 1.83
N HIS A 137 2.78 10.93 0.66
CA HIS A 137 2.00 12.13 0.50
C HIS A 137 0.70 12.04 1.32
N PRO A 138 0.40 12.99 2.23
CA PRO A 138 -0.72 12.86 3.17
C PRO A 138 -2.08 12.68 2.49
N CYS A 139 -2.35 13.43 1.43
CA CYS A 139 -3.63 13.31 0.73
C CYS A 139 -3.85 11.94 0.09
N ALA A 140 -2.77 11.29 -0.35
CA ALA A 140 -2.82 9.98 -0.98
C ALA A 140 -3.00 8.86 0.05
N LEU A 141 -2.29 8.97 1.18
CA LEU A 141 -2.40 8.05 2.32
C LEU A 141 -3.77 8.12 3.02
N GLN A 142 -4.40 9.29 3.04
CA GLN A 142 -5.71 9.50 3.67
C GLN A 142 -6.90 9.27 2.71
N LEU A 143 -6.68 8.82 1.48
CA LEU A 143 -7.79 8.51 0.56
C LEU A 143 -8.66 7.39 1.12
N ASN A 144 -9.98 7.51 0.93
CA ASN A 144 -10.93 6.49 1.35
C ASN A 144 -10.67 5.16 0.61
N PRO A 145 -10.32 4.06 1.31
CA PRO A 145 -10.01 2.78 0.67
C PRO A 145 -11.21 2.22 -0.10
N VAL A 146 -12.45 2.54 0.30
CA VAL A 146 -13.66 2.13 -0.42
C VAL A 146 -13.70 2.73 -1.82
N GLY A 147 -13.28 3.99 -1.99
CA GLY A 147 -13.23 4.62 -3.31
C GLY A 147 -12.20 3.96 -4.22
N ILE A 148 -11.04 3.57 -3.67
CA ILE A 148 -10.01 2.80 -4.39
C ILE A 148 -10.53 1.39 -4.73
N TRP A 149 -11.32 0.79 -3.84
CA TRP A 149 -11.93 -0.52 -4.03
C TRP A 149 -12.94 -0.55 -5.17
N GLU A 150 -13.89 0.39 -5.18
CA GLU A 150 -14.86 0.51 -6.29
C GLU A 150 -14.12 0.65 -7.63
N TYR A 151 -13.00 1.36 -7.63
CA TYR A 151 -12.16 1.48 -8.81
C TYR A 151 -11.46 0.15 -9.20
N LEU A 152 -10.94 -0.60 -8.23
CA LEU A 152 -10.39 -1.94 -8.44
C LEU A 152 -11.42 -2.90 -9.06
N LYS A 153 -12.68 -2.89 -8.59
CA LYS A 153 -13.76 -3.72 -9.14
C LYS A 153 -14.06 -3.40 -10.60
N LEU A 154 -14.17 -2.11 -10.94
CA LEU A 154 -14.40 -1.69 -12.32
C LEU A 154 -13.24 -2.12 -13.22
N PHE A 155 -11.99 -1.99 -12.74
CA PHE A 155 -10.81 -2.41 -13.49
C PHE A 155 -10.78 -3.93 -13.71
N GLN A 156 -11.08 -4.72 -12.68
CA GLN A 156 -11.23 -6.17 -12.81
C GLN A 156 -12.32 -6.52 -13.84
N GLY A 157 -13.48 -5.88 -13.81
CA GLY A 157 -14.57 -6.16 -14.74
C GLY A 157 -14.23 -5.92 -16.21
N VAL A 158 -13.45 -4.87 -16.52
CA VAL A 158 -13.24 -4.38 -17.90
C VAL A 158 -11.96 -4.94 -18.54
N THR A 159 -10.90 -5.22 -17.77
CA THR A 159 -9.56 -5.47 -18.34
C THR A 159 -8.85 -6.68 -17.76
N TRP A 160 -9.49 -7.86 -17.72
CA TRP A 160 -8.85 -9.13 -17.33
C TRP A 160 -7.57 -9.47 -18.13
N GLY A 161 -7.35 -8.84 -19.29
CA GLY A 161 -6.10 -8.96 -20.07
C GLY A 161 -5.02 -7.93 -19.75
N GLN A 162 -5.26 -6.97 -18.84
CA GLN A 162 -4.29 -5.95 -18.43
C GLN A 162 -4.02 -6.03 -16.92
N GLU A 163 -3.37 -7.11 -16.49
CA GLU A 163 -2.82 -7.32 -15.13
C GLU A 163 -2.11 -6.08 -14.56
N ARG A 164 -1.54 -5.26 -15.45
CA ARG A 164 -0.57 -4.22 -15.13
C ARG A 164 -1.12 -3.12 -14.22
N GLY A 165 -2.41 -2.79 -14.32
CA GLY A 165 -3.04 -1.77 -13.46
C GLY A 165 -3.43 -2.27 -12.07
N PHE A 166 -3.62 -3.59 -11.91
CA PHE A 166 -4.19 -4.16 -10.70
C PHE A 166 -3.22 -4.03 -9.52
N CYS A 167 -1.95 -4.42 -9.69
CA CYS A 167 -0.95 -4.41 -8.60
C CYS A 167 -0.75 -3.01 -8.00
N SER A 168 -0.68 -1.98 -8.85
CA SER A 168 -0.55 -0.58 -8.44
C SER A 168 -1.71 -0.12 -7.57
N LEU A 169 -2.94 -0.48 -7.95
CA LEU A 169 -4.14 -0.10 -7.22
C LEU A 169 -4.36 -0.96 -5.98
N ALA A 170 -4.00 -2.24 -6.02
CA ALA A 170 -4.02 -3.12 -4.86
C ALA A 170 -3.03 -2.63 -3.80
N PHE A 171 -1.82 -2.24 -4.20
CA PHE A 171 -0.87 -1.55 -3.33
C PHE A 171 -1.49 -0.31 -2.70
N SER A 172 -2.12 0.55 -3.52
CA SER A 172 -2.72 1.79 -3.04
C SER A 172 -3.87 1.55 -2.07
N PHE A 173 -4.70 0.55 -2.34
CA PHE A 173 -5.79 0.12 -1.49
C PHE A 173 -5.30 -0.39 -0.15
N ILE A 174 -4.33 -1.32 -0.15
CA ILE A 174 -3.76 -1.88 1.08
C ILE A 174 -3.13 -0.77 1.91
N ALA A 175 -2.34 0.11 1.30
CA ALA A 175 -1.76 1.24 2.02
C ALA A 175 -2.85 2.15 2.65
N ALA A 176 -3.88 2.52 1.90
CA ALA A 176 -4.96 3.33 2.45
C ALA A 176 -5.69 2.62 3.62
N VAL A 177 -5.94 1.32 3.52
CA VAL A 177 -6.53 0.51 4.60
C VAL A 177 -5.61 0.52 5.82
N LEU A 178 -4.32 0.24 5.65
CA LEU A 178 -3.38 0.14 6.75
C LEU A 178 -3.15 1.49 7.44
N GLU A 179 -2.98 2.57 6.68
CA GLU A 179 -2.79 3.91 7.25
C GLU A 179 -4.00 4.32 8.09
N GLN A 180 -5.21 4.12 7.57
CA GLN A 180 -6.43 4.44 8.30
C GLN A 180 -6.66 3.54 9.51
N ASN A 181 -6.01 2.38 9.59
CA ASN A 181 -6.11 1.52 10.78
C ASN A 181 -5.05 1.82 11.84
N ALA A 182 -3.98 2.52 11.49
CA ALA A 182 -2.87 2.80 12.39
C ALA A 182 -3.10 4.02 13.31
N VAL A 183 -3.96 4.97 12.92
CA VAL A 183 -3.96 6.35 13.48
C VAL A 183 -5.03 6.61 14.57
N PHE A 184 -5.85 5.64 14.96
CA PHE A 184 -7.02 5.95 15.80
C PHE A 184 -6.84 5.67 17.30
N GLU A 185 -7.12 6.71 18.10
CA GLU A 185 -7.40 6.63 19.53
C GLU A 185 -8.62 5.72 19.80
N ALA A 186 -8.65 5.08 20.96
CA ALA A 186 -9.69 4.11 21.35
C ALA A 186 -11.14 4.66 21.30
N SER A 187 -11.32 5.97 21.21
CA SER A 187 -12.61 6.67 21.22
C SER A 187 -13.40 6.62 19.89
N SER A 188 -12.82 6.12 18.79
CA SER A 188 -13.46 6.12 17.47
C SER A 188 -13.77 4.74 16.87
N TRP A 189 -14.07 3.74 17.71
CA TRP A 189 -14.31 2.36 17.28
C TRP A 189 -15.36 2.21 16.17
N GLU A 190 -16.45 2.98 16.19
CA GLU A 190 -17.50 2.89 15.16
C GLU A 190 -17.00 3.27 13.77
N VAL A 191 -16.16 4.32 13.67
CA VAL A 191 -15.56 4.75 12.41
C VAL A 191 -14.60 3.67 11.91
N ARG A 192 -13.78 3.11 12.81
CA ARG A 192 -12.86 2.01 12.49
C ARG A 192 -13.61 0.77 12.02
N HIS A 193 -14.66 0.38 12.73
CA HIS A 193 -15.52 -0.74 12.38
C HIS A 193 -16.12 -0.53 11.00
N ASN A 194 -16.67 0.65 10.70
CA ASN A 194 -17.25 0.92 9.38
C ASN A 194 -16.23 0.86 8.24
N ILE A 195 -15.03 1.41 8.42
CA ILE A 195 -13.95 1.34 7.42
C ILE A 195 -13.50 -0.11 7.23
N LEU A 196 -13.27 -0.82 8.33
CA LEU A 196 -12.84 -2.22 8.31
C LEU A 196 -13.89 -3.13 7.68
N THR A 197 -15.15 -3.03 8.08
CA THR A 197 -16.25 -3.82 7.52
C THR A 197 -16.35 -3.62 6.02
N ARG A 198 -16.27 -2.38 5.53
CA ARG A 198 -16.31 -2.12 4.07
C ARG A 198 -15.07 -2.60 3.34
N ALA A 199 -13.90 -2.46 3.94
CA ALA A 199 -12.67 -3.00 3.38
C ALA A 199 -12.77 -4.53 3.29
N VAL A 200 -13.19 -5.20 4.36
CA VAL A 200 -13.42 -6.64 4.44
C VAL A 200 -14.43 -7.12 3.40
N GLU A 201 -15.59 -6.46 3.29
CA GLU A 201 -16.59 -6.76 2.25
C GLU A 201 -15.98 -6.68 0.84
N GLY A 202 -15.18 -5.64 0.57
CA GLY A 202 -14.50 -5.53 -0.71
C GLY A 202 -13.47 -6.63 -0.95
N LEU A 203 -12.71 -6.99 0.08
CA LEU A 203 -11.72 -8.06 -0.01
C LEU A 203 -12.36 -9.41 -0.27
N GLU A 204 -13.52 -9.67 0.33
CA GLU A 204 -14.29 -10.89 0.13
C GLU A 204 -14.95 -10.98 -1.23
N ASP A 205 -15.52 -9.88 -1.72
CA ASP A 205 -16.02 -9.79 -3.08
C ASP A 205 -14.91 -10.19 -4.07
N MET A 206 -13.67 -9.74 -3.82
CA MET A 206 -12.51 -10.09 -4.65
C MET A 206 -12.17 -11.58 -4.61
N ILE A 207 -12.07 -12.13 -3.40
CA ILE A 207 -11.77 -13.55 -3.16
C ILE A 207 -12.83 -14.40 -3.86
N PHE A 208 -14.10 -14.08 -3.64
CA PHE A 208 -15.23 -14.80 -4.23
C PHE A 208 -15.19 -14.79 -5.77
N LEU A 209 -14.97 -13.62 -6.38
CA LEU A 209 -14.89 -13.46 -7.84
C LEU A 209 -13.73 -14.24 -8.47
N ASN A 210 -12.60 -14.36 -7.76
CA ASN A 210 -11.44 -15.11 -8.24
C ASN A 210 -11.60 -16.63 -8.12
N PHE A 211 -12.21 -17.13 -7.03
CA PHE A 211 -12.34 -18.57 -6.80
C PHE A 211 -13.47 -19.26 -7.60
N HIS A 212 -14.52 -18.54 -8.02
CA HIS A 212 -15.70 -19.14 -8.65
C HIS A 212 -15.72 -19.07 -10.19
N ARG A 213 -14.57 -18.90 -10.86
CA ARG A 213 -14.50 -19.01 -12.33
C ARG A 213 -13.94 -20.37 -12.76
N PRO A 214 -14.80 -21.36 -13.03
CA PRO A 214 -14.35 -22.65 -13.53
C PRO A 214 -13.87 -22.49 -14.98
N ASN A 215 -12.68 -23.01 -15.29
CA ASN A 215 -12.15 -23.28 -16.65
C ASN A 215 -11.36 -22.19 -17.41
N SER A 216 -10.73 -21.21 -16.77
CA SER A 216 -9.71 -20.44 -17.50
C SER A 216 -8.38 -21.20 -17.53
N GLY A 217 -7.94 -21.63 -18.72
CA GLY A 217 -6.85 -22.58 -18.91
C GLY A 217 -5.48 -22.20 -18.32
N PHE A 218 -4.62 -23.21 -18.18
CA PHE A 218 -3.27 -23.22 -17.56
C PHE A 218 -2.31 -22.06 -17.95
N ASN A 219 -2.55 -21.33 -19.04
CA ASN A 219 -1.72 -20.16 -19.40
C ASN A 219 -1.99 -18.93 -18.53
N GLN A 220 -2.94 -18.98 -17.59
CA GLN A 220 -3.17 -17.93 -16.58
C GLN A 220 -2.37 -18.12 -15.28
N ILE A 221 -1.48 -19.11 -15.19
CA ILE A 221 -0.74 -19.39 -13.94
C ILE A 221 0.16 -18.22 -13.53
N SER A 222 0.80 -17.51 -14.46
CA SER A 222 1.60 -16.32 -14.11
C SER A 222 0.72 -15.18 -13.58
N THR A 223 -0.45 -14.96 -14.20
CA THR A 223 -1.48 -13.99 -13.79
C THR A 223 -2.01 -14.29 -12.40
N PHE A 224 -2.26 -15.58 -12.15
CA PHE A 224 -2.75 -16.10 -10.88
C PHE A 224 -1.72 -15.85 -9.78
N LEU A 225 -0.46 -16.17 -10.02
CA LEU A 225 0.63 -15.93 -9.07
C LEU A 225 0.85 -14.43 -8.78
N ASP A 226 0.68 -13.55 -9.78
CA ASP A 226 0.76 -12.09 -9.62
C ASP A 226 -0.35 -11.54 -8.71
N MET A 227 -1.59 -12.00 -8.90
CA MET A 227 -2.71 -11.59 -8.06
C MET A 227 -2.59 -12.14 -6.64
N ASN A 228 -2.04 -13.35 -6.48
CA ASN A 228 -2.00 -14.07 -5.21
C ASN A 228 -1.23 -13.34 -4.09
N GLN A 229 -0.16 -12.60 -4.40
CA GLN A 229 0.62 -11.90 -3.35
C GLN A 229 -0.21 -10.86 -2.61
N TYR A 230 -0.89 -10.00 -3.40
CA TYR A 230 -1.81 -9.02 -2.85
C TYR A 230 -3.03 -9.71 -2.25
N HIS A 231 -3.51 -10.79 -2.88
CA HIS A 231 -4.62 -11.58 -2.35
C HIS A 231 -4.35 -12.11 -0.95
N TYR A 232 -3.15 -12.64 -0.69
CA TYR A 232 -2.77 -13.11 0.63
C TYR A 232 -2.67 -11.97 1.63
N SER A 233 -2.05 -10.85 1.24
CA SER A 233 -2.01 -9.64 2.08
C SER A 233 -3.43 -9.22 2.48
N MET A 234 -4.31 -9.13 1.48
CA MET A 234 -5.69 -8.74 1.63
C MET A 234 -6.50 -9.73 2.46
N ALA A 235 -6.35 -11.04 2.23
CA ALA A 235 -7.01 -12.07 3.02
C ALA A 235 -6.61 -11.98 4.49
N VAL A 236 -5.31 -11.86 4.81
CA VAL A 236 -4.86 -11.73 6.20
C VAL A 236 -5.36 -10.43 6.82
N ILE A 237 -5.31 -9.30 6.10
CA ILE A 237 -5.85 -8.03 6.58
C ILE A 237 -7.36 -8.14 6.86
N ALA A 238 -8.12 -8.77 5.96
CA ALA A 238 -9.55 -8.97 6.14
C ALA A 238 -9.86 -9.85 7.34
N GLN A 239 -9.12 -10.95 7.50
CA GLN A 239 -9.27 -11.85 8.64
C GLN A 239 -8.92 -11.13 9.97
N TYR A 240 -7.84 -10.34 9.97
CA TYR A 240 -7.44 -9.55 11.14
C TYR A 240 -8.51 -8.52 11.49
N ALA A 241 -9.00 -7.80 10.50
CA ALA A 241 -10.09 -6.84 10.64
C ALA A 241 -11.36 -7.48 11.21
N ARG A 242 -11.77 -8.64 10.68
CA ARG A 242 -12.90 -9.41 11.21
C ARG A 242 -12.68 -9.82 12.66
N GLY A 243 -11.49 -10.33 12.99
CA GLY A 243 -11.14 -10.74 14.34
C GLY A 243 -11.21 -9.58 15.34
N MET A 244 -10.71 -8.41 14.94
CA MET A 244 -10.86 -7.17 15.70
C MET A 244 -12.32 -6.78 15.87
N ILE A 245 -13.09 -6.78 14.78
CA ILE A 245 -14.52 -6.41 14.76
C ILE A 245 -15.33 -7.29 15.71
N ASN A 246 -15.12 -8.61 15.68
CA ASN A 246 -15.93 -9.58 16.39
C ASN A 246 -15.51 -9.75 17.86
N SER A 247 -14.35 -9.25 18.26
CA SER A 247 -13.84 -9.39 19.63
C SER A 247 -13.01 -8.17 20.07
N PRO A 248 -13.63 -6.98 20.16
CA PRO A 248 -12.95 -5.74 20.55
C PRO A 248 -12.35 -5.80 21.96
N GLU A 249 -12.92 -6.59 22.86
CA GLU A 249 -12.38 -6.86 24.21
C GLU A 249 -11.08 -7.68 24.21
N ASN A 250 -10.71 -8.26 23.07
CA ASN A 250 -9.58 -9.18 22.94
C ASN A 250 -8.35 -8.50 22.31
N THR A 251 -8.23 -7.18 22.42
CA THR A 251 -7.08 -6.40 21.95
C THR A 251 -5.74 -6.95 22.46
N SER A 252 -5.72 -7.56 23.64
CA SER A 252 -4.53 -8.25 24.19
C SER A 252 -4.07 -9.44 23.34
N ARG A 253 -5.00 -10.16 22.68
CA ARG A 253 -4.64 -11.21 21.70
C ARG A 253 -4.05 -10.63 20.42
N TRP A 254 -4.47 -9.43 20.04
CA TRP A 254 -3.99 -8.70 18.86
C TRP A 254 -2.79 -7.82 19.16
N GLY A 255 -2.01 -8.16 20.18
CA GLY A 255 -0.99 -7.30 20.82
C GLY A 255 0.24 -6.96 19.97
N VAL A 256 0.15 -7.06 18.65
CA VAL A 256 1.10 -6.46 17.71
C VAL A 256 0.33 -5.50 16.79
N PRO A 257 0.69 -4.22 16.73
CA PRO A 257 0.10 -3.24 15.82
C PRO A 257 0.35 -3.59 14.35
N LEU A 258 -0.58 -3.18 13.49
CA LEU A 258 -0.39 -3.27 12.04
C LEU A 258 0.68 -2.28 11.56
N PRO A 259 1.38 -2.58 10.44
CA PRO A 259 2.34 -1.66 9.88
C PRO A 259 1.62 -0.42 9.33
N GLN A 260 2.22 0.74 9.51
CA GLN A 260 1.71 2.03 9.05
C GLN A 260 2.48 2.47 7.79
N PRO A 261 1.83 2.59 6.63
CA PRO A 261 2.48 2.95 5.37
C PRO A 261 3.33 4.23 5.43
N SER A 262 2.92 5.26 6.17
CA SER A 262 3.72 6.47 6.37
C SER A 262 5.07 6.23 7.08
N ARG A 263 5.25 5.08 7.74
CA ARG A 263 6.50 4.65 8.39
C ARG A 263 7.31 3.65 7.56
N ILE A 264 6.73 3.05 6.51
CA ILE A 264 7.43 2.07 5.68
C ILE A 264 8.34 2.82 4.71
N PRO A 265 9.66 2.60 4.69
CA PRO A 265 10.55 3.35 3.82
C PRO A 265 10.54 2.80 2.38
N PHE A 266 9.40 2.85 1.69
CA PHE A 266 9.19 2.24 0.36
C PHE A 266 10.31 2.57 -0.62
N HIS A 267 10.73 3.84 -0.68
CA HIS A 267 11.81 4.34 -1.55
C HIS A 267 13.18 3.68 -1.33
N LYS A 268 13.42 2.99 -0.20
CA LYS A 268 14.70 2.32 0.06
C LYS A 268 14.83 0.97 -0.61
N PHE A 269 13.72 0.33 -0.97
CA PHE A 269 13.71 -1.06 -1.46
C PHE A 269 12.78 -1.28 -2.67
N MET A 270 12.04 -0.25 -3.09
CA MET A 270 11.25 -0.26 -4.32
C MET A 270 11.88 0.62 -5.38
N ASP A 271 11.78 0.17 -6.64
CA ASP A 271 12.04 1.03 -7.78
C ASP A 271 10.79 1.87 -8.06
N MET A 272 10.89 3.18 -7.81
CA MET A 272 9.77 4.11 -7.98
C MET A 272 9.85 4.77 -9.36
N PRO A 273 8.91 4.47 -10.27
CA PRO A 273 8.88 5.09 -11.59
C PRO A 273 8.58 6.60 -11.45
N ARG A 274 8.93 7.35 -12.49
CA ARG A 274 8.59 8.77 -12.56
C ARG A 274 7.08 8.97 -12.49
N LEU A 275 6.64 9.98 -11.73
CA LEU A 275 5.24 10.36 -11.61
C LEU A 275 4.64 10.67 -12.98
N MET A 276 3.43 10.18 -13.23
CA MET A 276 2.70 10.44 -14.48
C MET A 276 3.46 10.00 -15.75
N HIS A 277 4.43 9.09 -15.62
CA HIS A 277 5.10 8.52 -16.77
C HIS A 277 4.13 7.59 -17.49
N LEU A 278 3.49 8.11 -18.54
CA LEU A 278 2.82 7.28 -19.53
C LEU A 278 3.93 6.48 -20.20
N CYS A 279 4.05 5.20 -19.86
CA CYS A 279 4.93 4.33 -20.61
C CYS A 279 4.42 4.29 -22.05
N GLU A 280 5.18 4.90 -22.97
CA GLU A 280 4.85 4.94 -24.39
C GLU A 280 4.92 3.55 -25.01
N ASP A 281 5.76 2.68 -24.43
CA ASP A 281 5.81 1.28 -24.78
C ASP A 281 4.83 0.48 -23.90
N PRO A 282 3.77 -0.11 -24.48
CA PRO A 282 2.92 -1.02 -23.75
C PRO A 282 3.67 -2.26 -23.24
N GLU A 283 4.84 -2.63 -23.75
CA GLU A 283 5.62 -3.77 -23.26
C GLU A 283 6.63 -3.42 -22.16
N ASP A 284 7.13 -2.18 -22.09
CA ASP A 284 8.18 -1.71 -21.14
C ASP A 284 7.64 -1.15 -19.81
N VAL A 285 6.47 -1.62 -19.38
CA VAL A 285 5.81 -1.05 -18.20
C VAL A 285 6.33 -1.72 -16.95
N ASN A 286 7.36 -1.14 -16.34
CA ASN A 286 7.76 -1.39 -14.95
C ASN A 286 6.50 -1.43 -14.06
N LEU A 287 6.11 -2.63 -13.64
CA LEU A 287 4.94 -2.86 -12.83
C LEU A 287 5.18 -2.25 -11.46
N PHE A 288 4.51 -1.15 -11.18
CA PHE A 288 4.53 -0.63 -9.82
C PHE A 288 3.58 -1.47 -8.94
N PRO A 289 4.02 -1.88 -7.74
CA PRO A 289 5.35 -1.68 -7.17
C PRO A 289 6.35 -2.76 -7.63
N HIS A 290 7.56 -2.34 -8.04
CA HIS A 290 8.66 -3.24 -8.38
C HIS A 290 9.64 -3.30 -7.20
N ILE A 291 9.91 -4.50 -6.69
CA ILE A 291 10.87 -4.70 -5.59
C ILE A 291 12.23 -4.95 -6.21
N ASP A 292 13.20 -4.11 -5.86
CA ASP A 292 14.58 -4.33 -6.29
C ASP A 292 15.20 -5.42 -5.40
N PHE A 293 15.13 -6.68 -5.86
CA PHE A 293 15.66 -7.84 -5.13
C PHE A 293 17.13 -7.67 -4.75
N VAL A 294 17.94 -7.15 -5.68
CA VAL A 294 19.38 -6.97 -5.48
C VAL A 294 19.64 -5.94 -4.39
N ASN A 295 18.97 -4.80 -4.44
CA ASN A 295 19.10 -3.77 -3.42
C ASN A 295 18.52 -4.24 -2.07
N LEU A 296 17.40 -4.95 -2.08
CA LEU A 296 16.79 -5.51 -0.88
C LEU A 296 17.71 -6.49 -0.16
N TRP A 297 18.38 -7.37 -0.91
CA TRP A 297 19.38 -8.29 -0.36
C TRP A 297 20.62 -7.54 0.14
N ARG A 298 21.21 -6.67 -0.70
CA ARG A 298 22.47 -5.97 -0.39
C ARG A 298 22.35 -4.96 0.74
N SER A 299 21.20 -4.32 0.89
CA SER A 299 20.95 -3.36 1.97
C SER A 299 20.81 -4.01 3.35
N GLY A 300 20.74 -5.35 3.42
CA GLY A 300 20.43 -6.06 4.66
C GLY A 300 19.01 -5.78 5.15
N PHE A 301 18.10 -5.36 4.26
CA PHE A 301 16.75 -4.97 4.62
C PHE A 301 15.99 -6.10 5.34
N LEU A 302 16.11 -7.34 4.86
CA LEU A 302 15.48 -8.50 5.52
C LEU A 302 16.09 -8.79 6.89
N CYS A 303 17.39 -8.63 7.03
CA CYS A 303 18.16 -9.01 8.22
C CYS A 303 18.33 -7.86 9.23
N SER A 304 17.62 -6.75 9.05
CA SER A 304 17.60 -5.63 10.00
C SER A 304 16.29 -5.64 10.80
N GLY A 305 16.34 -5.07 12.00
CA GLY A 305 15.16 -4.90 12.84
C GLY A 305 14.54 -6.21 13.31
N GLU A 306 13.40 -6.08 13.98
CA GLU A 306 12.56 -7.19 14.41
C GLU A 306 11.40 -7.37 13.43
N TRP A 307 11.08 -8.60 13.11
CA TRP A 307 9.89 -8.98 12.37
C TRP A 307 8.84 -9.54 13.32
N VAL A 308 7.60 -9.22 13.01
CA VAL A 308 6.41 -9.65 13.74
C VAL A 308 5.33 -10.02 12.73
N GLY A 309 4.27 -10.70 13.16
CA GLY A 309 3.17 -10.96 12.25
C GLY A 309 2.14 -11.94 12.79
N TYR A 310 1.30 -12.41 11.89
CA TYR A 310 0.22 -13.36 12.20
C TYR A 310 0.19 -14.47 11.18
N TYR A 311 -0.46 -15.56 11.57
CA TYR A 311 -0.90 -16.58 10.64
C TYR A 311 -2.30 -17.05 11.02
N SER A 312 -3.04 -17.52 10.02
CA SER A 312 -4.43 -17.96 10.18
C SER A 312 -4.59 -19.44 9.93
N TYR A 313 -5.69 -20.02 10.40
CA TYR A 313 -6.12 -21.38 10.13
C TYR A 313 -7.44 -21.37 9.37
N ASP A 314 -7.40 -21.77 8.11
CA ASP A 314 -8.58 -21.88 7.26
C ASP A 314 -9.28 -23.25 7.41
N ARG A 315 -8.61 -24.24 8.04
CA ARG A 315 -9.01 -25.66 7.94
C ARG A 315 -9.82 -26.25 9.09
N MET A 316 -9.96 -25.57 10.24
CA MET A 316 -10.40 -26.27 11.46
C MET A 316 -11.89 -26.16 11.83
N ASN A 317 -12.73 -25.37 11.13
CA ASN A 317 -14.17 -25.43 11.39
C ASN A 317 -14.99 -24.94 10.20
N ARG A 318 -15.59 -25.86 9.44
CA ARG A 318 -16.64 -25.54 8.46
C ARG A 318 -17.91 -24.96 9.12
N SER A 319 -17.98 -24.94 10.45
CA SER A 319 -19.14 -24.45 11.21
C SER A 319 -18.97 -23.05 11.79
N SER A 320 -17.77 -22.46 11.76
CA SER A 320 -17.56 -21.08 12.18
C SER A 320 -17.07 -20.27 11.00
N ASP A 321 -17.88 -19.36 10.49
CA ASP A 321 -17.59 -18.48 9.34
C ASP A 321 -16.41 -17.51 9.56
N ILE A 322 -15.67 -17.66 10.66
CA ILE A 322 -14.60 -16.76 11.08
C ILE A 322 -13.28 -17.54 11.09
N PRO A 323 -12.34 -17.21 10.19
CA PRO A 323 -11.00 -17.76 10.20
C PRO A 323 -10.32 -17.49 11.55
N TRP A 324 -9.69 -18.52 12.12
CA TRP A 324 -8.99 -18.39 13.38
C TRP A 324 -7.60 -17.79 13.12
N ILE A 325 -7.32 -16.64 13.73
CA ILE A 325 -5.97 -16.07 13.74
C ILE A 325 -5.30 -16.44 15.04
N ASP A 326 -4.11 -17.03 14.95
CA ASP A 326 -3.31 -17.33 16.13
C ASP A 326 -2.70 -16.08 16.75
N PRO A 327 -2.36 -16.11 18.05
CA PRO A 327 -1.62 -15.02 18.67
C PRO A 327 -0.37 -14.64 17.87
N PRO A 328 0.04 -13.37 17.91
CA PRO A 328 1.07 -12.85 17.02
C PRO A 328 2.40 -13.58 17.20
N MET A 329 3.07 -13.82 16.08
CA MET A 329 4.48 -14.20 16.02
C MET A 329 5.33 -12.96 16.30
N ARG A 330 6.32 -13.09 17.20
CA ARG A 330 7.18 -11.98 17.66
C ARG A 330 8.64 -12.39 17.74
N SER A 331 9.51 -11.40 17.93
CA SER A 331 10.94 -11.60 18.17
C SER A 331 11.63 -12.35 17.04
N ILE A 332 11.16 -12.20 15.80
CA ILE A 332 11.79 -12.81 14.63
C ILE A 332 12.91 -11.88 14.17
N VAL A 333 14.15 -12.37 14.11
CA VAL A 333 15.29 -11.59 13.62
C VAL A 333 16.00 -12.44 12.59
N PHE A 334 15.89 -12.04 11.32
CA PHE A 334 16.52 -12.77 10.23
C PHE A 334 18.02 -12.48 10.17
N SER A 335 18.76 -13.50 9.76
CA SER A 335 20.19 -13.47 9.48
C SER A 335 20.49 -14.24 8.19
N PRO A 336 21.50 -13.82 7.41
CA PRO A 336 21.83 -14.48 6.16
C PRO A 336 22.61 -15.78 6.40
N ARG A 337 22.29 -16.82 5.63
CA ARG A 337 22.96 -18.14 5.65
C ARG A 337 23.90 -18.30 4.46
N ALA A 338 25.02 -17.58 4.52
CA ALA A 338 26.04 -17.58 3.46
C ALA A 338 26.64 -18.97 3.19
N ASP A 339 26.59 -19.88 4.18
CA ASP A 339 27.01 -21.27 4.08
C ASP A 339 26.09 -22.13 3.21
N ILE A 340 24.81 -21.79 3.10
CA ILE A 340 23.83 -22.50 2.26
C ILE A 340 23.79 -21.91 0.85
N GLY A 341 23.91 -20.58 0.74
CA GLY A 341 23.97 -19.88 -0.55
C GLY A 341 23.35 -18.49 -0.51
N VAL A 342 23.44 -17.79 -1.64
CA VAL A 342 22.80 -16.46 -1.82
C VAL A 342 21.28 -16.63 -1.70
N GLY A 343 20.63 -15.74 -0.96
CA GLY A 343 19.19 -15.80 -0.73
C GLY A 343 18.76 -16.73 0.40
N ALA A 344 19.66 -17.51 1.01
CA ALA A 344 19.31 -18.29 2.20
C ALA A 344 19.26 -17.39 3.45
N ILE A 345 18.17 -17.47 4.20
CA ILE A 345 17.96 -16.72 5.45
C ILE A 345 17.50 -17.65 6.56
N GLU A 346 17.81 -17.29 7.80
CA GLU A 346 17.27 -17.95 8.98
C GLU A 346 16.88 -16.95 10.06
N SER A 347 15.93 -17.33 10.90
CA SER A 347 15.70 -16.70 12.20
C SER A 347 15.80 -17.79 13.26
N LEU A 348 16.79 -17.67 14.14
CA LEU A 348 16.93 -18.54 15.32
C LEU A 348 16.08 -18.05 16.51
N THR A 349 15.39 -16.94 16.32
CA THR A 349 14.48 -16.33 17.27
C THR A 349 13.07 -16.35 16.68
N GLY A 350 12.07 -16.28 17.55
CA GLY A 350 10.68 -16.39 17.15
C GLY A 350 9.90 -16.99 18.29
N VAL A 351 8.81 -16.34 18.68
CA VAL A 351 7.89 -16.84 19.72
C VAL A 351 6.46 -16.59 19.28
N ASP A 352 5.61 -17.58 19.50
CA ASP A 352 4.15 -17.47 19.34
C ASP A 352 3.42 -18.15 20.52
N SER A 353 2.14 -18.46 20.35
CA SER A 353 1.30 -19.12 21.37
C SER A 353 1.73 -20.54 21.74
N ILE A 354 2.44 -21.24 20.85
CA ILE A 354 2.92 -22.61 21.07
C ILE A 354 4.27 -22.58 21.79
N GLY A 355 5.12 -21.61 21.45
CA GLY A 355 6.40 -21.39 22.10
C GLY A 355 7.49 -20.89 21.15
N PRO A 356 8.76 -21.07 21.51
CA PRO A 356 9.88 -20.69 20.65
C PRO A 356 9.91 -21.50 19.35
N PHE A 357 10.17 -20.83 18.24
CA PHE A 357 10.33 -21.45 16.93
C PHE A 357 11.52 -20.84 16.18
N THR A 358 11.99 -21.55 15.15
CA THR A 358 12.93 -21.02 14.17
C THR A 358 12.29 -20.96 12.78
N LEU A 359 12.83 -20.10 11.93
CA LEU A 359 12.50 -20.01 10.52
C LEU A 359 13.75 -20.27 9.70
N MET A 360 13.65 -21.07 8.65
CA MET A 360 14.73 -21.26 7.68
C MET A 360 14.13 -21.19 6.28
N GLY A 361 14.64 -20.30 5.43
CA GLY A 361 14.07 -20.10 4.11
C GLY A 361 15.08 -19.70 3.05
N HIS A 362 14.60 -19.68 1.82
CA HIS A 362 15.37 -19.32 0.64
C HIS A 362 14.55 -18.38 -0.25
N LEU A 363 15.14 -17.23 -0.57
CA LEU A 363 14.57 -16.28 -1.51
C LEU A 363 14.98 -16.62 -2.94
N SER A 364 14.02 -16.57 -3.84
CA SER A 364 14.25 -16.70 -5.28
C SER A 364 13.66 -15.51 -6.03
N GLU A 365 14.45 -14.95 -6.94
CA GLU A 365 13.97 -13.93 -7.86
C GLU A 365 13.03 -14.56 -8.88
N MET A 366 11.89 -13.90 -9.09
CA MET A 366 10.83 -14.31 -9.99
C MET A 366 10.72 -13.28 -11.13
N PRO A 367 10.15 -13.65 -12.29
CA PRO A 367 9.95 -12.71 -13.39
C PRO A 367 9.23 -11.44 -12.93
N ARG A 368 9.62 -10.29 -13.49
CA ARG A 368 9.06 -8.95 -13.23
C ARG A 368 9.42 -8.37 -11.85
N GLY A 369 10.61 -8.69 -11.31
CA GLY A 369 11.11 -8.11 -10.05
C GLY A 369 10.35 -8.56 -8.80
N ARG A 370 9.80 -9.76 -8.86
CA ARG A 370 9.13 -10.37 -7.70
C ARG A 370 10.12 -11.23 -6.94
N VAL A 371 9.83 -11.45 -5.67
CA VAL A 371 10.68 -12.27 -4.82
C VAL A 371 9.80 -13.30 -4.11
N ALA A 372 9.99 -14.56 -4.46
CA ALA A 372 9.38 -15.67 -3.74
C ALA A 372 10.28 -16.05 -2.55
N LEU A 373 9.65 -16.54 -1.49
CA LEU A 373 10.29 -17.05 -0.30
C LEU A 373 9.68 -18.41 0.03
N HIS A 374 10.50 -19.45 -0.07
CA HIS A 374 10.15 -20.76 0.46
C HIS A 374 10.77 -20.90 1.84
N MET A 375 9.98 -21.17 2.87
CA MET A 375 10.44 -21.14 4.26
C MET A 375 9.85 -22.29 5.08
N THR A 376 10.58 -22.75 6.09
CA THR A 376 10.13 -23.76 7.03
C THR A 376 10.16 -23.18 8.44
N LYS A 377 9.03 -23.25 9.15
CA LYS A 377 8.92 -22.94 10.57
C LYS A 377 9.05 -24.22 11.39
N SER A 378 9.92 -24.24 12.39
CA SER A 378 10.18 -25.43 13.22
C SER A 378 10.12 -25.13 14.71
N TYR A 379 9.49 -26.01 15.49
CA TYR A 379 9.48 -25.93 16.97
C TYR A 379 10.46 -26.94 17.57
N TYR A 380 11.19 -26.50 18.60
CA TYR A 380 12.10 -27.35 19.37
C TYR A 380 11.58 -27.48 20.80
N PHE A 381 10.94 -28.60 21.14
CA PHE A 381 10.59 -28.88 22.53
C PHE A 381 11.78 -29.52 23.25
N PRO A 382 12.20 -28.98 24.42
CA PRO A 382 13.40 -29.45 25.14
C PRO A 382 13.32 -30.91 25.60
N PHE A 383 12.12 -31.51 25.63
CA PHE A 383 11.90 -32.87 26.12
C PHE A 383 12.13 -33.98 25.08
N GLN A 384 12.42 -33.67 23.80
CA GLN A 384 12.53 -34.67 22.72
C GLN A 384 13.90 -34.74 22.01
N GLY A 385 15.00 -34.53 22.74
CA GLY A 385 16.33 -34.92 22.25
C GLY A 385 16.85 -34.13 21.03
N GLY A 386 16.43 -32.88 20.84
CA GLY A 386 17.04 -31.95 19.89
C GLY A 386 16.50 -31.97 18.45
N ASN A 387 15.63 -32.93 18.10
CA ASN A 387 14.96 -32.91 16.79
C ASN A 387 13.73 -31.99 16.81
N PRO A 388 13.46 -31.24 15.72
CA PRO A 388 12.24 -30.46 15.62
C PRO A 388 11.04 -31.41 15.69
N THR A 389 10.16 -31.14 16.64
CA THR A 389 9.00 -32.00 16.92
C THR A 389 7.88 -31.76 15.92
N HIS A 390 7.86 -30.56 15.35
CA HIS A 390 6.85 -30.14 14.39
C HIS A 390 7.41 -29.06 13.48
N SER A 391 7.15 -29.19 12.17
CA SER A 391 7.56 -28.22 11.17
C SER A 391 6.45 -27.95 10.16
N TRP A 392 6.40 -26.70 9.69
CA TRP A 392 5.45 -26.23 8.69
C TRP A 392 6.19 -25.60 7.52
N GLU A 393 5.84 -26.01 6.30
CA GLU A 393 6.32 -25.39 5.08
C GLU A 393 5.45 -24.20 4.69
N TRP A 394 6.10 -23.10 4.33
CA TRP A 394 5.53 -21.83 3.96
C TRP A 394 5.96 -21.46 2.54
N GLU A 395 4.99 -21.06 1.74
CA GLU A 395 5.22 -20.48 0.42
C GLU A 395 4.75 -19.04 0.45
N ALA A 396 5.69 -18.12 0.30
CA ALA A 396 5.47 -16.71 0.53
C ALA A 396 6.11 -15.84 -0.55
N PHE A 397 5.77 -14.56 -0.50
CA PHE A 397 6.25 -13.53 -1.37
C PHE A 397 6.62 -12.32 -0.54
N LEU A 398 7.67 -11.64 -0.97
CA LEU A 398 8.00 -10.35 -0.44
C LEU A 398 7.17 -9.29 -1.15
N THR A 399 6.56 -8.41 -0.37
CA THR A 399 5.73 -7.30 -0.83
C THR A 399 6.21 -6.01 -0.18
N PRO A 400 5.73 -4.84 -0.65
CA PRO A 400 6.00 -3.59 0.04
C PRO A 400 5.54 -3.52 1.50
N PHE A 401 4.61 -4.39 1.89
CA PHE A 401 4.03 -4.44 3.23
C PHE A 401 4.57 -5.61 4.06
N GLY A 402 5.64 -6.28 3.60
CA GLY A 402 6.28 -7.38 4.31
C GLY A 402 6.18 -8.72 3.56
N ILE A 403 6.31 -9.83 4.27
CA ILE A 403 6.29 -11.20 3.73
C ILE A 403 4.88 -11.75 3.86
N VAL A 404 4.24 -12.15 2.77
CA VAL A 404 2.87 -12.68 2.76
C VAL A 404 2.80 -14.00 2.01
N GLY A 405 1.94 -14.90 2.44
CA GLY A 405 1.88 -16.21 1.79
C GLY A 405 0.88 -17.16 2.40
N ALA A 406 1.08 -18.44 2.12
CA ALA A 406 0.33 -19.55 2.69
C ALA A 406 1.27 -20.50 3.45
N TRP A 407 0.71 -21.25 4.39
CA TRP A 407 1.41 -22.31 5.10
C TRP A 407 0.65 -23.64 5.00
N GLY A 408 1.37 -24.75 5.05
CA GLY A 408 0.79 -26.10 4.97
C GLY A 408 1.08 -26.88 3.69
N GLY A 409 2.01 -26.41 2.85
CA GLY A 409 2.42 -27.05 1.60
C GLY A 409 1.73 -26.48 0.35
N THR A 410 2.32 -26.72 -0.82
CA THR A 410 1.93 -26.13 -2.12
C THR A 410 0.67 -26.74 -2.73
N ASN A 411 0.21 -27.88 -2.24
CA ASN A 411 -1.05 -28.45 -2.66
C ASN A 411 -2.18 -27.54 -2.13
N PRO A 412 -3.09 -27.00 -2.97
CA PRO A 412 -4.22 -26.18 -2.51
C PRO A 412 -5.09 -26.91 -1.50
N ASP A 413 -5.20 -28.24 -1.63
CA ASP A 413 -5.89 -29.05 -0.63
C ASP A 413 -5.08 -29.15 0.66
N ALA A 414 -3.76 -28.94 0.66
CA ALA A 414 -2.91 -29.02 1.84
C ALA A 414 -2.76 -27.69 2.60
N ALA A 415 -2.84 -26.55 1.90
CA ALA A 415 -2.79 -25.22 2.48
C ALA A 415 -3.72 -25.12 3.70
N LYS A 416 -3.16 -24.71 4.83
CA LYS A 416 -3.84 -24.68 6.13
C LYS A 416 -4.22 -23.28 6.56
N GLY A 417 -3.62 -22.26 5.95
CA GLY A 417 -4.04 -20.87 6.06
C GLY A 417 -2.97 -19.92 5.54
N HIS A 418 -3.06 -18.67 5.99
CA HIS A 418 -2.26 -17.57 5.47
C HIS A 418 -1.22 -17.09 6.47
N ILE A 419 -0.15 -16.47 5.99
CA ILE A 419 0.86 -15.81 6.82
C ILE A 419 1.05 -14.37 6.37
N TRP A 420 1.36 -13.49 7.32
CA TRP A 420 1.86 -12.15 7.06
C TRP A 420 2.85 -11.73 8.14
N LEU A 421 4.08 -11.41 7.72
CA LEU A 421 5.13 -10.83 8.57
C LEU A 421 5.48 -9.42 8.09
N TRP A 422 5.77 -8.51 9.01
CA TRP A 422 6.25 -7.16 8.73
C TRP A 422 7.28 -6.73 9.78
N LYS A 423 8.00 -5.63 9.53
CA LYS A 423 9.00 -5.11 10.47
C LYS A 423 8.33 -4.31 11.57
N MET A 424 8.79 -4.49 12.80
CA MET A 424 8.21 -3.87 13.98
C MET A 424 8.32 -2.34 13.95
N GLU A 425 9.44 -1.81 13.43
CA GLU A 425 9.67 -0.37 13.30
C GLU A 425 8.68 0.35 12.35
N TRP A 426 7.92 -0.40 11.54
CA TRP A 426 6.88 0.15 10.66
C TRP A 426 5.58 0.43 11.39
N CYS A 427 5.43 -0.05 12.62
CA CYS A 427 4.23 0.18 13.42
C CYS A 427 4.33 1.51 14.15
N SER A 428 3.21 2.10 14.60
CA SER A 428 3.23 3.32 15.44
C SER A 428 4.09 3.11 16.70
N GLU A 429 4.52 4.17 17.38
CA GLU A 429 5.30 4.03 18.64
C GLU A 429 4.41 3.91 19.87
N ASP A 430 3.17 4.40 19.75
CA ASP A 430 2.26 4.57 20.88
C ASP A 430 1.87 3.24 21.55
N TRP A 431 1.99 2.11 20.84
CA TRP A 431 1.67 0.78 21.40
C TRP A 431 2.68 0.30 22.46
N LEU A 432 3.93 0.78 22.45
CA LEU A 432 4.92 0.37 23.46
C LEU A 432 4.60 0.92 24.85
N SER A 433 3.73 1.94 24.91
CA SER A 433 3.39 2.66 26.14
C SER A 433 2.12 2.15 26.83
N SER A 434 1.36 1.25 26.19
CA SER A 434 0.13 0.62 26.68
C SER A 434 0.35 -0.83 27.07
#